data_AF-A0A7W3IJ38-F1
#
_entry.id   AF-A0A7W3IJ38-F1
#
_cell.length_a   1.000
_cell.length_b   1.000
_cell.length_c   1.000
_cell.angle_alpha   90.00
_cell.angle_beta   90.00
_cell.angle_gamma   90.00
#
_symmetry.space_group_name_H-M   'P 1'
#
loop_
_entity.id
_entity.type
_entity.pdbx_description
1 polymer ?
#
loop_
_entity_poly.entity_id
_entity_poly.type
_entity_poly.pdbx_seq_one_letter_code
_entity_poly.pdbx_strand_id
1 'polypeptide(L)'
;MDNASKAGVLPSRQAQKLRCCLPDDQPTAVPRPLGRRRLASSLERLEADYRSRRTGLQAASNACLHDRMRGRECFDLQRVSELHGRIEAASMVIAFTRDARMELARPRARPASW
;
A
#
# COMPACT_ATOMS: atom_id res chain seq x y z
N MET A 1 -15.31 -13.43 -44.68
CA MET A 1 -14.11 -12.90 -45.35
C MET A 1 -13.98 -11.44 -44.98
N ASP A 2 -12.80 -11.13 -44.48
CA ASP A 2 -12.44 -9.95 -43.70
C ASP A 2 -12.25 -8.67 -44.50
N ASN A 3 -12.21 -7.59 -43.70
CA ASN A 3 -11.62 -6.27 -43.92
C ASN A 3 -12.35 -5.27 -44.81
N ALA A 4 -12.35 -3.97 -44.54
CA ALA A 4 -12.20 -3.13 -43.35
C ALA A 4 -12.20 -1.69 -43.90
N SER A 5 -12.89 -0.79 -43.21
CA SER A 5 -12.46 0.60 -43.01
C SER A 5 -12.31 1.51 -44.26
N LYS A 6 -13.27 2.43 -44.42
CA LYS A 6 -13.01 3.77 -44.99
C LYS A 6 -13.95 4.80 -44.36
N ALA A 7 -13.85 4.96 -43.05
CA ALA A 7 -14.27 6.19 -42.39
C ALA A 7 -12.99 6.97 -42.06
N GLY A 8 -12.62 7.90 -42.95
CA GLY A 8 -11.51 8.81 -42.75
C GLY A 8 -11.84 9.83 -41.66
N VAL A 9 -11.72 9.42 -40.41
CA VAL A 9 -11.77 10.33 -39.26
C VAL A 9 -10.36 10.84 -39.03
N LEU A 10 -10.06 12.03 -39.56
CA LEU A 10 -8.83 12.75 -39.22
C LEU A 10 -8.85 13.03 -37.70
N PRO A 11 -7.82 12.62 -36.94
CA PRO A 11 -7.78 12.87 -35.51
C PRO A 11 -7.71 14.39 -35.27
N SER A 12 -8.53 14.88 -34.35
CA SER A 12 -8.55 16.30 -33.99
C SER A 12 -7.15 16.74 -33.50
N ARG A 13 -6.80 18.02 -33.70
CA ARG A 13 -5.53 18.59 -33.17
C ARG A 13 -5.38 18.38 -31.66
N GLN A 14 -6.50 18.25 -30.94
CA GLN A 14 -6.55 17.95 -29.51
C GLN A 14 -6.15 16.49 -29.21
N ALA A 15 -6.61 15.53 -30.02
CA ALA A 15 -6.19 14.13 -29.93
C ALA A 15 -4.71 13.92 -30.33
N GLN A 16 -4.20 14.71 -31.28
CA GLN A 16 -2.77 14.70 -31.64
C GLN A 16 -1.88 15.27 -30.52
N LYS A 17 -2.28 16.37 -29.87
CA LYS A 17 -1.55 16.89 -28.70
C LYS A 17 -1.53 15.92 -27.53
N LEU A 18 -2.60 15.14 -27.32
CA LEU A 18 -2.64 14.09 -26.30
C LEU A 18 -1.71 12.91 -26.62
N ARG A 19 -1.54 12.58 -27.91
CA ARG A 19 -0.54 11.57 -28.34
C ARG A 19 0.90 12.03 -28.12
N CYS A 20 1.21 13.33 -28.24
CA CYS A 20 2.54 13.86 -27.92
C CYS A 20 2.87 13.81 -26.42
N CYS A 21 1.89 13.62 -25.55
CA CYS A 21 2.06 13.55 -24.09
C CYS A 21 1.96 12.13 -23.54
N LEU A 22 1.58 11.14 -24.36
CA LEU A 22 1.66 9.73 -24.01
C LEU A 22 2.99 9.20 -24.55
N PRO A 23 3.94 8.83 -23.68
CA PRO A 23 5.12 8.14 -24.16
C PRO A 23 4.68 6.77 -24.70
N ASP A 24 4.50 6.70 -26.02
CA ASP A 24 4.61 5.45 -26.77
C ASP A 24 6.02 4.89 -26.48
N ASP A 25 6.09 3.65 -26.01
CA ASP A 25 7.29 2.93 -25.55
C ASP A 25 7.92 3.34 -24.21
N GLN A 26 7.15 3.25 -23.13
CA GLN A 26 7.76 2.81 -21.87
C GLN A 26 7.60 1.29 -21.78
N PRO A 27 8.66 0.48 -21.97
CA PRO A 27 8.55 -0.95 -21.76
C PRO A 27 8.04 -1.14 -20.33
N THR A 28 6.93 -1.88 -20.19
CA THR A 28 6.33 -2.27 -18.91
C THR A 28 7.47 -2.55 -17.94
N ALA A 29 7.75 -1.60 -17.05
CA ALA A 29 8.96 -1.62 -16.27
C ALA A 29 8.82 -2.81 -15.32
N VAL A 30 9.37 -3.95 -15.72
CA VAL A 30 9.42 -5.15 -14.89
C VAL A 30 10.04 -4.68 -13.59
N PRO A 31 9.30 -4.71 -12.45
CA PRO A 31 9.80 -4.15 -11.22
C PRO A 31 11.10 -4.87 -10.90
N ARG A 32 12.22 -4.16 -11.08
CA ARG A 32 13.54 -4.74 -10.82
C ARG A 32 13.57 -5.09 -9.35
N PRO A 33 13.96 -6.33 -8.98
CA PRO A 33 13.95 -6.74 -7.59
C PRO A 33 14.80 -5.77 -6.77
N LEU A 34 14.21 -5.22 -5.70
CA LEU A 34 14.92 -4.35 -4.78
C LEU A 34 16.09 -5.11 -4.17
N GLY A 35 17.26 -4.48 -4.11
CA GLY A 35 18.39 -5.04 -3.36
C GLY A 35 17.99 -5.26 -1.90
N ARG A 36 18.44 -6.37 -1.29
CA ARG A 36 18.03 -6.81 0.07
C ARG A 36 18.07 -5.68 1.10
N ARG A 37 19.12 -4.84 1.08
CA ARG A 37 19.25 -3.66 1.96
C ARG A 37 18.13 -2.65 1.76
N ARG A 38 17.81 -2.31 0.50
CA ARG A 38 16.72 -1.36 0.18
C ARG A 38 15.36 -1.90 0.60
N LEU A 39 15.12 -3.20 0.37
CA LEU A 39 13.89 -3.85 0.80
C LEU A 39 13.75 -3.84 2.33
N ALA A 40 14.82 -4.17 3.06
CA ALA A 40 14.84 -4.10 4.53
C ALA A 40 14.52 -2.68 5.05
N SER A 41 15.17 -1.64 4.51
CA SER A 41 14.89 -0.25 4.90
C SER A 41 13.47 0.20 4.54
N SER A 42 12.91 -0.28 3.44
CA SER A 42 11.51 0.00 3.09
C SER A 42 10.53 -0.69 4.05
N LEU A 43 10.80 -1.92 4.47
CA LEU A 43 10.00 -2.61 5.48
C LEU A 43 10.09 -1.93 6.84
N GLU A 44 11.27 -1.44 7.24
CA GLU A 44 11.45 -0.65 8.47
C GLU A 44 10.62 0.63 8.49
N ARG A 45 10.62 1.38 7.38
CA ARG A 45 9.79 2.59 7.25
C ARG A 45 8.31 2.27 7.30
N LEU A 46 7.89 1.20 6.60
CA LEU A 46 6.50 0.75 6.62
C LEU A 46 6.05 0.33 8.02
N GLU A 47 6.88 -0.41 8.75
CA GLU A 47 6.61 -0.80 10.14
C GLU A 47 6.49 0.42 11.06
N ALA A 48 7.37 1.41 10.92
CA ALA A 48 7.32 2.67 11.69
C ALA A 48 6.04 3.48 11.40
N ASP A 49 5.68 3.63 10.13
CA ASP A 49 4.46 4.33 9.72
C ASP A 49 3.21 3.67 10.32
N TYR A 50 3.13 2.35 10.26
CA TYR A 50 1.99 1.61 10.80
C TYR A 50 1.96 1.60 12.33
N ARG A 51 3.10 1.60 13.02
CA ARG A 51 3.15 1.83 14.46
C ARG A 51 2.57 3.19 14.83
N SER A 52 3.00 4.26 14.14
CA SER A 52 2.48 5.61 14.37
C SER A 52 0.97 5.69 14.13
N ARG A 53 0.49 5.10 13.03
CA ARG A 53 -0.95 5.03 12.71
C ARG A 53 -1.73 4.27 13.78
N ARG A 54 -1.22 3.12 14.23
CA ARG A 54 -1.87 2.31 15.27
C ARG A 54 -1.99 3.09 16.58
N THR A 55 -0.95 3.80 17.00
CA THR A 55 -1.01 4.66 18.19
C THR A 55 -2.07 5.76 18.07
N GLY A 56 -2.16 6.42 16.90
CA GLY A 56 -3.22 7.40 16.64
C GLY A 56 -4.63 6.80 16.71
N LEU A 57 -4.82 5.61 16.14
CA LEU A 57 -6.10 4.90 16.18
C LEU A 57 -6.47 4.45 17.61
N GLN A 58 -5.50 3.99 18.39
CA GLN A 58 -5.69 3.64 19.80
C GLN A 58 -6.11 4.86 20.63
N ALA A 59 -5.45 6.01 20.42
CA ALA A 59 -5.83 7.25 21.09
C ALA A 59 -7.27 7.67 20.73
N ALA A 60 -7.66 7.59 19.45
CA ALA A 60 -9.01 7.89 19.00
C ALA A 60 -10.05 6.92 19.60
N SER A 61 -9.75 5.63 19.63
CA SER A 61 -10.62 4.61 20.24
C SER A 61 -10.82 4.88 21.74
N ASN A 62 -9.74 5.17 22.46
CA ASN A 62 -9.78 5.50 23.88
C ASN A 62 -10.58 6.78 24.16
N ALA A 63 -10.49 7.79 23.30
CA ALA A 63 -11.29 9.00 23.41
C ALA A 63 -12.80 8.68 23.29
N CYS A 64 -13.19 7.88 22.29
CA CYS A 64 -14.59 7.44 22.13
C CYS A 64 -15.09 6.65 23.35
N LEU A 65 -14.28 5.75 23.91
CA LEU A 65 -14.64 4.99 25.11
C LEU A 65 -14.72 5.88 26.35
N HIS A 66 -13.85 6.88 26.47
CA HIS A 66 -13.92 7.85 27.56
C HIS A 66 -15.18 8.70 27.50
N ASP A 67 -15.60 9.16 26.32
CA ASP A 67 -16.87 9.88 26.16
C ASP A 67 -18.08 9.03 26.56
N ARG A 68 -18.06 7.72 26.28
CA ARG A 68 -19.07 6.76 26.78
C ARG A 68 -19.12 6.73 28.31
N MET A 69 -17.96 6.60 28.95
CA MET A 69 -17.87 6.54 30.42
C MET A 69 -18.33 7.84 31.07
N ARG A 70 -18.17 8.97 30.40
CA ARG A 70 -18.69 10.28 30.83
C ARG A 70 -20.19 10.46 30.60
N GLY A 71 -20.88 9.46 30.05
CA GLY A 71 -22.31 9.52 29.78
C GLY A 71 -22.70 10.51 28.68
N ARG A 72 -21.78 10.85 27.77
CA ARG A 72 -22.14 11.68 26.61
C ARG A 72 -23.08 10.90 25.70
N GLU A 73 -24.17 11.53 25.27
CA GLU A 73 -25.25 10.91 24.49
C GLU A 73 -24.81 10.45 23.08
N CYS A 74 -23.66 10.92 22.57
CA CYS A 74 -23.18 10.65 21.21
C CYS A 74 -22.25 9.43 21.08
N PHE A 75 -22.36 8.43 21.96
CA PHE A 75 -21.53 7.23 21.84
C PHE A 75 -21.91 6.39 20.61
N ASP A 76 -20.99 6.31 19.64
CA ASP A 76 -21.14 5.50 18.43
C ASP A 76 -20.35 4.18 18.55
N LEU A 77 -21.07 3.08 18.77
CA LEU A 77 -20.50 1.75 18.86
C LEU A 77 -19.91 1.28 17.52
N GLN A 78 -20.53 1.64 16.40
CA GLN A 78 -20.05 1.29 15.07
C GLN A 78 -18.70 1.97 14.83
N ARG A 79 -18.57 3.24 15.21
CA ARG A 79 -17.31 3.97 15.11
C ARG A 79 -16.18 3.30 15.91
N VAL A 80 -16.46 2.84 17.12
CA VAL A 80 -15.46 2.11 17.94
C VAL A 80 -15.08 0.78 17.29
N SER A 81 -16.05 0.05 16.75
CA SER A 81 -15.80 -1.20 16.03
C SER A 81 -14.90 -0.99 14.81
N GLU A 82 -15.17 0.04 14.00
CA GLU A 82 -14.33 0.42 12.85
C GLU A 82 -12.90 0.78 13.27
N LEU A 83 -12.74 1.56 14.34
CA LEU A 83 -11.42 1.91 14.87
C LEU A 83 -10.66 0.66 15.31
N HIS A 84 -11.33 -0.28 15.98
CA HIS A 84 -10.71 -1.54 16.39
C HIS A 84 -10.30 -2.39 15.19
N GLY A 85 -11.15 -2.54 14.17
CA GLY A 85 -10.80 -3.23 12.93
C GLY A 85 -9.57 -2.63 12.23
N ARG A 86 -9.45 -1.29 12.24
CA ARG A 86 -8.26 -0.60 11.70
C ARG A 86 -7.01 -0.80 12.55
N ILE A 87 -7.15 -0.90 13.88
CA ILE A 87 -6.04 -1.23 14.79
C ILE A 87 -5.53 -2.64 14.50
N GLU A 88 -6.42 -3.61 14.33
CA GLU A 88 -6.04 -4.99 14.00
C GLU A 88 -5.36 -5.08 12.64
N ALA A 89 -5.91 -4.43 11.62
CA ALA A 89 -5.28 -4.36 10.31
C ALA A 89 -3.87 -3.74 10.39
N ALA A 90 -3.67 -2.69 11.19
CA ALA A 90 -2.36 -2.10 11.39
C ALA A 90 -1.39 -3.05 12.13
N SER A 91 -1.88 -3.79 13.14
CA SER A 91 -1.11 -4.81 13.84
C SER A 91 -0.67 -5.95 12.91
N MET A 92 -1.53 -6.39 11.99
CA MET A 92 -1.18 -7.41 10.99
C MET A 92 -0.05 -6.94 10.07
N VAL A 93 -0.08 -5.69 9.60
CA VAL A 93 1.01 -5.14 8.77
C VAL A 93 2.32 -5.06 9.54
N ILE A 94 2.29 -4.68 10.81
CA ILE A 94 3.47 -4.64 11.68
C ILE A 94 4.05 -6.05 11.86
N ALA A 95 3.20 -7.06 12.09
CA ALA A 95 3.64 -8.46 12.22
C ALA A 95 4.26 -8.96 10.90
N PHE A 96 3.56 -8.78 9.79
CA PHE A 96 4.04 -9.18 8.46
C PHE A 96 5.38 -8.53 8.09
N THR A 97 5.53 -7.22 8.33
CA THR A 97 6.79 -6.52 8.02
C THR A 97 7.95 -7.02 8.87
N ARG A 98 7.69 -7.34 10.15
CA ARG A 98 8.68 -7.98 11.03
C ARG A 98 9.08 -9.37 10.52
N ASP A 99 8.11 -10.19 10.14
CA ASP A 99 8.36 -11.55 9.62
C ASP A 99 9.15 -11.50 8.30
N ALA A 100 8.75 -10.63 7.38
CA ALA A 100 9.47 -10.42 6.12
C ALA A 100 10.92 -9.98 6.34
N ARG A 101 11.18 -9.13 7.35
CA ARG A 101 12.55 -8.73 7.73
C ARG A 101 13.36 -9.89 8.30
N MET A 102 12.77 -10.76 9.11
CA MET A 102 13.44 -11.97 9.62
C MET A 102 13.83 -12.90 8.46
N GLU A 103 12.94 -13.14 7.51
CA GLU A 103 13.24 -13.94 6.31
C GLU A 103 14.32 -13.27 5.43
N LEU A 104 14.32 -11.94 5.33
CA LEU A 104 15.37 -11.19 4.64
C LEU A 104 16.72 -11.18 5.37
N ALA A 105 16.74 -11.36 6.68
CA ALA A 105 17.97 -11.50 7.45
C ALA A 105 18.55 -12.92 7.37
N ARG A 106 17.73 -13.91 7.00
CA ARG A 106 18.14 -15.30 6.89
C ARG A 106 19.30 -15.45 5.89
N PRO A 107 20.40 -16.13 6.29
CA PRO A 107 21.50 -16.43 5.39
C PRO A 107 20.99 -17.16 4.14
N ARG A 108 21.44 -16.74 2.96
CA ARG A 108 21.18 -17.53 1.75
C ARG A 108 21.97 -18.83 1.84
N ALA A 109 21.30 -19.96 1.62
CA ALA A 109 21.99 -21.21 1.38
C ALA A 109 22.97 -21.00 0.23
N ARG A 110 24.27 -21.19 0.49
CA ARG A 110 25.25 -21.27 -0.58
C ARG A 110 24.99 -22.60 -1.31
N PRO A 111 24.99 -22.61 -2.65
CA PRO A 111 24.99 -23.88 -3.36
C PRO A 111 26.20 -24.70 -2.90
N ALA A 112 25.95 -25.95 -2.53
CA ALA A 112 26.97 -26.88 -2.08
C ALA A 112 27.76 -27.43 -3.28
N SER A 113 28.45 -26.57 -4.01
CA SER A 113 29.53 -26.92 -4.94
C SER A 113 30.03 -25.67 -5.68
N TRP A 114 31.31 -25.38 -5.51
CA TRP A 114 32.20 -24.77 -6.50
C TRP A 114 33.45 -25.64 -6.54
#